data_AF-A0AAW2WE74-F1
#
_entry.id   AF-A0AAW2WE74-F1
#
_cell.length_a   1.000
_cell.length_b   1.000
_cell.length_c   1.000
_cell.angle_alpha   90.00
_cell.angle_beta   90.00
_cell.angle_gamma   90.00
#
_symmetry.space_group_name_H-M   'P 1'
#
loop_
_entity.id
_entity.type
_entity.pdbx_description
1 polymer ?
#
loop_
_entity_poly.entity_id
_entity_poly.type
_entity_poly.pdbx_seq_one_letter_code
_entity_poly.pdbx_strand_id
1 'polypeptide(L)'
;MLGMTQNSYVEKVLNRFKMQHSKQGFLSMRHGVNMSKKQSPKTDEELKRMLDVSNASAVGSIQYVAQCTRPNVAYALSITSKYQACVREAHWIAVKTILKYLRRTKDMFLVYSGRELILEGYNDASFQSDDHDAKSQSGFVFELNSGVVDWKSSEQDTTADSTLKAK
;
A
#
# COMPACT_ATOMS: atom_id res chain seq x y z
N MET A 1 6.00 -8.57 26.78
CA MET A 1 6.24 -8.37 25.34
C MET A 1 5.02 -8.88 24.61
N LEU A 2 4.33 -8.01 23.88
CA LEU A 2 3.14 -8.37 23.11
C LEU A 2 3.51 -8.38 21.61
N GLY A 3 3.14 -9.45 20.90
CA GLY A 3 3.44 -9.62 19.48
C GLY A 3 2.16 -9.74 18.66
N MET A 4 2.02 -8.95 17.60
CA MET A 4 0.88 -9.03 16.68
C MET A 4 1.32 -9.56 15.30
N THR A 5 0.63 -10.58 14.81
CA THR A 5 0.89 -11.20 13.50
C THR A 5 -0.40 -11.48 12.74
N GLN A 6 -0.29 -11.48 11.41
CA GLN A 6 -1.37 -11.82 10.49
C GLN A 6 -0.97 -12.93 9.51
N ASN A 7 -0.01 -13.77 9.87
CA ASN A 7 0.52 -14.81 8.98
C ASN A 7 -0.59 -15.66 8.32
N SER A 8 -1.52 -16.18 9.13
CA SER A 8 -2.64 -16.99 8.63
C SER A 8 -3.56 -16.24 7.65
N TYR A 9 -3.77 -14.93 7.86
CA TYR A 9 -4.53 -14.10 6.95
C TYR A 9 -3.76 -13.83 5.65
N VAL A 10 -2.47 -13.51 5.75
CA VAL A 10 -1.60 -13.32 4.59
C VAL A 10 -1.57 -14.57 3.72
N GLU A 11 -1.49 -15.76 4.32
CA GLU A 11 -1.57 -17.03 3.58
C GLU A 11 -2.91 -17.23 2.88
N LYS A 12 -4.04 -16.92 3.54
CA LYS A 12 -5.37 -16.95 2.92
C LYS A 12 -5.46 -16.02 1.72
N VAL A 13 -4.93 -14.79 1.84
CA VAL A 13 -4.89 -13.82 0.74
C VAL A 13 -4.01 -14.33 -0.41
N LEU A 14 -2.82 -14.85 -0.11
CA LEU A 14 -1.94 -15.40 -1.13
C LEU A 14 -2.59 -16.58 -1.88
N ASN A 15 -3.29 -17.48 -1.17
CA ASN A 15 -4.01 -18.59 -1.78
C ASN A 15 -5.17 -18.08 -2.66
N ARG A 16 -5.97 -17.12 -2.17
CA ARG A 16 -7.11 -16.54 -2.89
C ARG A 16 -6.70 -15.97 -4.24
N PHE A 17 -5.54 -15.31 -4.31
CA PHE A 17 -5.03 -14.69 -5.54
C PHE A 17 -4.00 -15.53 -6.30
N LYS A 18 -3.86 -16.83 -5.97
CA LYS A 18 -2.93 -17.79 -6.62
C LYS A 18 -1.45 -17.35 -6.56
N MET A 19 -1.04 -16.71 -5.46
CA MET A 19 0.30 -16.17 -5.23
C MET A 19 1.12 -16.97 -4.20
N GLN A 20 0.60 -18.08 -3.69
CA GLN A 20 1.24 -18.92 -2.68
C GLN A 20 2.52 -19.64 -3.15
N HIS A 21 2.74 -19.76 -4.47
CA HIS A 21 3.98 -20.25 -5.10
C HIS A 21 4.74 -19.16 -5.89
N SER A 22 4.33 -17.89 -5.77
CA SER A 22 5.02 -16.76 -6.40
C SER A 22 6.42 -16.49 -5.82
N LYS A 23 7.34 -15.94 -6.62
CA LYS A 23 8.66 -15.51 -6.12
C LYS A 23 8.51 -14.52 -4.96
N GLN A 24 9.32 -14.65 -3.93
CA GLN A 24 9.41 -13.64 -2.86
C GLN A 24 10.07 -12.37 -3.43
N GLY A 25 9.38 -11.25 -3.34
CA GLY A 25 9.79 -9.97 -3.92
C GLY A 25 10.19 -8.94 -2.86
N PHE A 26 10.83 -7.87 -3.31
CA PHE A 26 11.01 -6.65 -2.53
C PHE A 26 9.96 -5.62 -2.94
N LEU A 27 9.57 -4.73 -2.03
CA LEU A 27 8.83 -3.51 -2.37
C LEU A 27 9.78 -2.55 -3.09
N SER A 28 9.85 -2.68 -4.41
CA SER A 28 10.54 -1.70 -5.27
C SER A 28 9.51 -0.77 -5.89
N MET A 29 8.88 0.08 -5.07
CA MET A 29 8.19 1.25 -5.60
C MET A 29 9.26 2.33 -5.81
N ARG A 30 10.05 2.23 -6.88
CA ARG A 30 10.97 3.29 -7.27
C ARG A 30 10.14 4.55 -7.54
N HIS A 31 10.54 5.69 -6.97
CA HIS A 31 10.05 6.99 -7.45
C HIS A 31 10.27 7.05 -8.97
N GLY A 32 9.23 7.36 -9.73
CA GLY A 32 9.29 7.42 -11.21
C GLY A 32 8.78 6.19 -11.97
N VAL A 33 8.02 5.27 -11.36
CA VAL A 33 7.25 4.30 -12.17
C VAL A 33 6.16 5.06 -12.93
N ASN A 34 6.46 5.37 -14.20
CA ASN A 34 5.63 6.15 -15.09
C ASN A 34 4.38 5.33 -15.50
N MET A 35 3.35 5.35 -14.64
CA MET A 35 2.03 4.78 -14.92
C MET A 35 1.29 5.70 -15.88
N SER A 36 1.76 5.78 -17.12
CA SER A 36 1.19 6.67 -18.14
C SER A 36 -0.30 6.35 -18.36
N LYS A 37 -1.16 7.37 -18.23
CA LYS A 37 -2.59 7.37 -18.60
C LYS A 37 -2.85 6.96 -20.07
N LYS A 38 -1.84 6.61 -20.89
CA LYS A 38 -1.97 6.23 -22.31
C LYS A 38 -2.14 4.73 -22.65
N GLN A 39 -2.01 3.80 -21.70
CA GLN A 39 -2.18 2.36 -21.96
C GLN A 39 -3.52 1.79 -21.44
N SER A 40 -4.65 2.24 -22.03
CA SER A 40 -5.98 1.70 -21.69
C SER A 40 -6.20 0.38 -22.42
N PRO A 41 -6.95 -0.58 -21.83
CA PRO A 41 -7.40 -1.76 -22.56
C PRO A 41 -8.15 -1.30 -23.81
N LYS A 42 -7.81 -1.87 -24.97
CA LYS A 42 -8.42 -1.46 -26.25
C LYS A 42 -9.70 -2.24 -26.55
N THR A 43 -10.01 -3.25 -25.73
CA THR A 43 -11.02 -4.26 -26.07
C THR A 43 -11.85 -4.67 -24.85
N ASP A 44 -13.16 -4.82 -25.02
CA ASP A 44 -14.13 -5.22 -23.97
C ASP A 44 -13.83 -6.60 -23.35
N GLU A 45 -13.16 -7.49 -24.10
CA GLU A 45 -12.76 -8.82 -23.63
C GLU A 45 -11.53 -8.78 -22.71
N GLU A 46 -10.62 -7.82 -22.91
CA GLU A 46 -9.52 -7.55 -21.98
C GLU A 46 -10.08 -6.88 -20.71
N LEU A 47 -11.02 -5.95 -20.89
CA LEU A 47 -11.75 -5.29 -19.80
C LEU A 47 -12.50 -6.31 -18.93
N LYS A 48 -13.26 -7.25 -19.52
CA LYS A 48 -13.97 -8.32 -18.78
C LYS A 48 -13.04 -9.30 -18.06
N ARG A 49 -11.90 -9.67 -18.66
CA ARG A 49 -10.88 -10.50 -17.99
C ARG A 49 -10.20 -9.79 -16.82
N MET A 50 -10.17 -8.46 -16.85
CA MET A 50 -9.56 -7.60 -15.83
C MET A 50 -10.56 -7.16 -14.74
N LEU A 51 -11.83 -6.96 -15.10
CA LEU A 51 -12.92 -6.51 -14.22
C LEU A 51 -13.49 -7.60 -13.31
N ASP A 52 -13.12 -8.87 -13.52
CA ASP A 52 -13.64 -10.00 -12.76
C ASP A 52 -13.02 -10.03 -11.34
N VAL A 53 -13.50 -9.12 -10.47
CA VAL A 53 -13.50 -9.16 -9.00
C VAL A 53 -12.13 -9.19 -8.29
N SER A 54 -11.03 -9.43 -9.00
CA SER A 54 -9.72 -9.74 -8.42
C SER A 54 -8.99 -8.49 -7.93
N ASN A 55 -9.12 -7.35 -8.62
CA ASN A 55 -8.28 -6.19 -8.33
C ASN A 55 -8.74 -5.41 -7.09
N ALA A 56 -10.01 -4.98 -7.05
CA ALA A 56 -10.57 -4.27 -5.89
C ALA A 56 -10.56 -5.16 -4.63
N SER A 57 -10.85 -6.46 -4.78
CA SER A 57 -10.78 -7.41 -3.67
C SER A 57 -9.34 -7.62 -3.16
N ALA A 58 -8.34 -7.65 -4.06
CA ALA A 58 -6.94 -7.74 -3.66
C ALA A 58 -6.48 -6.46 -2.95
N VAL A 59 -6.84 -5.28 -3.47
CA VAL A 59 -6.54 -3.99 -2.83
C VAL A 59 -7.16 -3.93 -1.43
N GLY A 60 -8.42 -4.32 -1.26
CA GLY A 60 -9.06 -4.37 0.06
C GLY A 60 -8.40 -5.38 1.02
N SER A 61 -7.96 -6.54 0.51
CA SER A 61 -7.24 -7.53 1.31
C SER A 61 -5.87 -7.01 1.74
N ILE A 62 -5.15 -6.32 0.85
CA ILE A 62 -3.88 -5.67 1.16
C ILE A 62 -4.08 -4.53 2.15
N GLN A 63 -5.16 -3.76 2.01
CA GLN A 63 -5.50 -2.67 2.94
C GLN A 63 -5.68 -3.18 4.36
N TYR A 64 -6.38 -4.30 4.55
CA TYR A 64 -6.53 -4.90 5.87
C TYR A 64 -5.17 -5.32 6.47
N VAL A 65 -4.30 -5.97 5.69
CA VAL A 65 -2.95 -6.33 6.15
C VAL A 65 -2.13 -5.09 6.50
N ALA A 66 -2.23 -4.07 5.63
CA ALA A 66 -1.52 -2.83 5.77
C ALA A 66 -1.99 -2.02 6.97
N GLN A 67 -3.24 -2.11 7.43
CA GLN A 67 -3.75 -1.36 8.60
C GLN A 67 -3.43 -2.05 9.93
N CYS A 68 -3.29 -3.38 9.95
CA CYS A 68 -3.14 -4.11 11.21
C CYS A 68 -1.69 -4.43 11.56
N THR A 69 -0.85 -4.81 10.60
CA THR A 69 0.50 -5.35 10.92
C THR A 69 1.63 -4.98 9.96
N ARG A 70 1.34 -4.27 8.87
CA ARG A 70 2.32 -3.98 7.80
C ARG A 70 2.33 -2.51 7.37
N PRO A 71 2.80 -1.60 8.23
CA PRO A 71 2.89 -0.17 7.92
C PRO A 71 3.73 0.14 6.68
N ASN A 72 4.77 -0.65 6.47
CA ASN A 72 5.68 -0.52 5.33
C ASN A 72 5.02 -0.72 3.94
N VAL A 73 3.77 -1.22 3.89
CA VAL A 73 3.00 -1.40 2.64
C VAL A 73 2.09 -0.19 2.36
N ALA A 74 1.82 0.66 3.35
CA ALA A 74 0.81 1.73 3.27
C ALA A 74 1.07 2.71 2.11
N TYR A 75 2.34 3.09 1.88
CA TYR A 75 2.71 3.95 0.75
C TYR A 75 2.43 3.28 -0.60
N ALA A 76 2.87 2.04 -0.79
CA ALA A 76 2.66 1.30 -2.03
C ALA A 76 1.16 1.07 -2.31
N LEU A 77 0.38 0.81 -1.26
CA LEU A 77 -1.06 0.71 -1.32
C LEU A 77 -1.69 2.04 -1.76
N SER A 78 -1.27 3.18 -1.20
CA SER A 78 -1.84 4.49 -1.53
C SER A 78 -1.73 4.81 -3.02
N ILE A 79 -0.57 4.53 -3.63
CA ILE A 79 -0.34 4.70 -5.07
C ILE A 79 -1.21 3.76 -5.89
N THR A 80 -1.31 2.50 -5.45
CA THR A 80 -2.07 1.47 -6.15
C THR A 80 -3.58 1.79 -6.09
N SER A 81 -4.10 2.20 -4.94
CA SER A 81 -5.53 2.51 -4.76
C SER A 81 -6.06 3.61 -5.68
N LYS A 82 -5.20 4.54 -6.15
CA LYS A 82 -5.60 5.63 -7.05
C LYS A 82 -6.22 5.13 -8.36
N TYR A 83 -5.77 3.98 -8.86
CA TYR A 83 -6.17 3.46 -10.16
C TYR A 83 -7.09 2.23 -10.06
N GLN A 84 -7.76 2.04 -8.92
CA GLN A 84 -8.70 0.92 -8.72
C GLN A 84 -9.84 0.89 -9.75
N ALA A 85 -10.26 2.06 -10.26
CA ALA A 85 -11.33 2.20 -11.23
C ALA A 85 -10.88 1.88 -12.67
N CYS A 86 -9.58 1.88 -12.96
CA CYS A 86 -9.04 1.61 -14.29
C CYS A 86 -8.14 0.38 -14.22
N VAL A 87 -8.72 -0.80 -14.38
CA VAL A 87 -7.97 -2.05 -14.31
C VAL A 87 -7.08 -2.17 -15.56
N ARG A 88 -5.79 -1.88 -15.38
CA ARG A 88 -4.74 -2.00 -16.39
C ARG A 88 -3.69 -3.01 -15.95
N GLU A 89 -2.96 -3.59 -16.91
CA GLU A 89 -1.96 -4.63 -16.64
C GLU A 89 -0.87 -4.14 -15.67
N ALA A 90 -0.44 -2.89 -15.83
CA ALA A 90 0.52 -2.24 -14.94
C ALA A 90 0.06 -2.20 -13.47
N HIS A 91 -1.24 -1.95 -13.23
CA HIS A 91 -1.80 -1.92 -11.89
C HIS A 91 -1.81 -3.32 -11.26
N TRP A 92 -2.17 -4.35 -12.04
CA TRP A 92 -2.14 -5.72 -11.55
C TRP A 92 -0.71 -6.20 -11.24
N ILE A 93 0.29 -5.73 -12.00
CA ILE A 93 1.70 -5.95 -11.70
C ILE A 93 2.10 -5.31 -10.36
N ALA A 94 1.63 -4.09 -10.06
CA ALA A 94 1.87 -3.43 -8.78
C ALA A 94 1.25 -4.21 -7.61
N VAL A 95 -0.02 -4.61 -7.72
CA VAL A 95 -0.71 -5.46 -6.72
C VAL A 95 0.03 -6.78 -6.51
N LYS A 96 0.41 -7.48 -7.59
CA LYS A 96 1.21 -8.71 -7.51
C LYS A 96 2.55 -8.47 -6.82
N THR A 97 3.18 -7.33 -7.02
CA THR A 97 4.45 -6.97 -6.37
C THR A 97 4.27 -6.82 -4.86
N ILE A 98 3.19 -6.16 -4.42
CA ILE A 98 2.83 -6.07 -3.01
C ILE A 98 2.55 -7.46 -2.41
N LEU A 99 1.80 -8.32 -3.11
CA LEU A 99 1.54 -9.69 -2.65
C LEU A 99 2.83 -10.53 -2.54
N LYS A 100 3.77 -10.40 -3.48
CA LYS A 100 5.10 -11.06 -3.41
C LYS A 100 5.91 -10.57 -2.21
N TYR A 101 5.80 -9.29 -1.86
CA TYR A 101 6.43 -8.75 -0.67
C TYR A 101 5.78 -9.30 0.59
N LEU A 102 4.44 -9.29 0.67
CA LEU A 102 3.72 -9.86 1.82
C LEU A 102 4.09 -11.32 2.07
N ARG A 103 4.27 -12.11 1.00
CA ARG A 103 4.80 -13.48 1.10
C ARG A 103 6.18 -13.54 1.74
N ARG A 104 7.09 -12.65 1.35
CA ARG A 104 8.44 -12.59 1.92
C ARG A 104 8.40 -12.25 3.40
N THR A 105 7.53 -11.34 3.79
CA THR A 105 7.44 -10.82 5.16
C THR A 105 6.34 -11.47 5.98
N LYS A 106 5.79 -12.62 5.58
CA LYS A 106 4.62 -13.21 6.26
C LYS A 106 4.89 -13.59 7.71
N ASP A 107 6.14 -13.96 8.01
CA ASP A 107 6.58 -14.42 9.34
C ASP A 107 7.03 -13.27 10.27
N MET A 108 7.03 -12.02 9.78
CA MET A 108 7.30 -10.85 10.62
C MET A 108 6.11 -10.57 11.57
N PHE A 109 6.37 -9.94 12.70
CA PHE A 109 5.34 -9.55 13.67
C PHE A 109 5.69 -8.19 14.25
N LEU A 110 4.66 -7.45 14.64
CA LEU A 110 4.82 -6.19 15.34
C LEU A 110 5.07 -6.49 16.81
N VAL A 111 6.07 -5.86 17.40
CA VAL A 111 6.45 -6.05 18.79
C VAL A 111 6.18 -4.77 19.55
N TYR A 112 5.44 -4.89 20.64
CA TYR A 112 5.25 -3.82 21.61
C TYR A 112 6.08 -4.18 22.85
N SER A 113 7.06 -3.34 23.16
CA SER A 113 7.97 -3.53 24.28
C SER A 113 8.10 -2.24 25.08
N GLY A 114 7.47 -2.20 26.24
CA GLY A 114 7.54 -1.07 27.16
C GLY A 114 6.90 -1.43 28.49
N ARG A 115 7.38 -0.81 29.57
CA ARG A 115 6.78 -0.94 30.92
C ARG A 115 5.76 0.16 31.19
N GLU A 116 6.01 1.35 30.64
CA GLU A 116 5.11 2.50 30.65
C GLU A 116 4.44 2.63 29.28
N LEU A 117 3.30 3.33 29.20
CA LEU A 117 2.58 3.58 27.95
C LEU A 117 3.01 4.93 27.38
N ILE A 118 3.97 4.93 26.46
CA ILE A 118 4.46 6.14 25.79
C ILE A 118 3.96 6.13 24.35
N LEU A 119 3.18 7.15 23.98
CA LEU A 119 2.68 7.38 22.63
C LEU A 119 3.52 8.45 21.94
N GLU A 120 4.19 8.08 20.84
CA GLU A 120 4.97 8.98 20.00
C GLU A 120 4.30 9.10 18.63
N GLY A 121 4.31 10.31 18.06
CA GLY A 121 3.68 10.60 16.78
C GLY A 121 4.66 11.27 15.82
N TYR A 122 4.76 10.72 14.62
CA TYR A 122 5.58 11.20 13.53
C TYR A 122 4.67 11.62 12.37
N ASN A 123 4.96 12.76 11.74
CA ASN A 123 4.25 13.26 10.57
C ASN A 123 5.27 13.66 9.52
N ASP A 124 5.05 13.23 8.29
CA ASP A 124 5.88 13.54 7.12
C ASP A 124 4.99 13.99 5.96
N ALA A 125 5.47 14.98 5.20
CA ALA A 125 4.81 15.46 4.01
C ALA A 125 5.85 15.69 2.91
N SER A 126 5.63 15.08 1.75
CA SER A 126 6.46 15.25 0.57
C SER A 126 5.71 16.06 -0.50
N PHE A 127 6.40 17.06 -1.05
CA PHE A 127 5.87 17.96 -2.07
C PHE A 127 6.03 17.35 -3.46
N GLN A 128 5.00 17.46 -4.31
CA GLN A 128 5.03 17.05 -5.73
C GLN A 128 5.58 15.63 -5.96
N SER A 129 5.21 14.69 -5.11
CA SER A 129 5.66 13.30 -5.19
C SER A 129 5.13 12.50 -6.40
N ASP A 130 4.21 13.08 -7.18
CA ASP A 130 3.60 12.49 -8.38
C ASP A 130 3.82 13.42 -9.59
N ASP A 131 4.59 12.95 -10.58
CA ASP A 131 4.92 13.67 -11.82
C ASP A 131 3.69 14.04 -12.66
N HIS A 132 2.56 13.35 -12.49
CA HIS A 132 1.38 13.53 -13.35
C HIS A 132 0.39 14.58 -12.85
N ASP A 133 0.19 14.69 -11.53
CA ASP A 133 -0.85 15.55 -10.95
C ASP A 133 -0.28 16.58 -9.93
N ALA A 134 1.04 16.63 -9.72
CA ALA A 134 1.75 17.56 -8.82
C ALA A 134 1.23 17.59 -7.37
N LYS A 135 0.56 16.51 -6.95
CA LYS A 135 -0.04 16.39 -5.62
C LYS A 135 0.97 15.96 -4.58
N SER A 136 0.84 16.54 -3.39
CA SER A 136 1.65 16.21 -2.22
C SER A 136 1.18 14.89 -1.60
N GLN A 137 2.11 14.12 -1.03
CA GLN A 137 1.82 12.96 -0.21
C GLN A 137 2.06 13.31 1.26
N SER A 138 1.11 12.96 2.12
CA SER A 138 1.25 13.10 3.56
C SER A 138 1.07 11.77 4.25
N GLY A 139 1.89 11.53 5.26
CA GLY A 139 1.79 10.34 6.07
C GLY A 139 2.00 10.66 7.54
N PHE A 140 1.39 9.84 8.38
CA PHE A 140 1.64 9.86 9.80
C PHE A 140 1.89 8.44 10.30
N VAL A 141 2.63 8.35 11.39
CA VAL A 141 2.89 7.11 12.11
C VAL A 141 2.82 7.40 13.60
N PHE A 142 1.97 6.68 14.31
CA PHE A 142 1.92 6.65 15.77
C PHE A 142 2.55 5.36 16.28
N GLU A 143 3.43 5.48 17.25
CA GLU A 143 4.11 4.38 17.93
C GLU A 143 3.74 4.36 19.40
N LEU A 144 3.39 3.18 19.91
CA LEU A 144 3.21 2.90 21.33
C LEU A 144 4.30 1.93 21.76
N ASN A 145 5.16 2.33 22.69
CA ASN A 145 6.19 1.42 23.25
C ASN A 145 7.05 0.75 22.18
N SER A 146 7.54 1.56 21.24
CA SER A 146 8.35 1.14 20.07
C SER A 146 7.63 0.23 19.07
N GLY A 147 6.31 0.07 19.21
CA GLY A 147 5.47 -0.65 18.26
C GLY A 147 4.47 0.30 17.58
N VAL A 148 4.40 0.27 16.26
CA VAL A 148 3.47 1.07 15.46
C VAL A 148 2.01 0.71 15.77
N VAL A 149 1.15 1.69 16.08
CA VAL A 149 -0.27 1.47 16.44
C VAL A 149 -1.25 2.00 15.42
N ASP A 150 -0.94 3.14 14.79
CA ASP A 150 -1.76 3.72 13.76
C ASP A 150 -0.87 4.45 12.75
N TRP A 151 -1.22 4.38 11.48
CA TRP A 151 -0.44 4.96 10.41
C TRP A 151 -1.28 5.13 9.16
N LYS A 152 -0.90 6.11 8.36
CA LYS A 152 -1.52 6.35 7.06
C LYS A 152 -0.51 6.98 6.12
N SER A 153 -0.66 6.67 4.83
CA SER A 153 -0.08 7.44 3.74
C SER A 153 -1.22 7.82 2.81
N SER A 154 -1.42 9.10 2.58
CA SER A 154 -2.52 9.64 1.80
C SER A 154 -2.04 10.81 0.96
N GLU A 155 -2.55 10.86 -0.26
CA GLU A 155 -2.40 12.04 -1.09
C GLU A 155 -3.24 13.17 -0.50
N GLN A 156 -2.73 14.40 -0.60
CA GLN A 156 -3.50 15.60 -0.26
C GLN A 156 -4.40 15.97 -1.44
N ASP A 157 -5.67 16.31 -1.14
CA ASP A 157 -6.62 16.75 -2.16
C ASP A 157 -6.28 18.14 -2.72
N THR A 158 -5.47 18.93 -2.00
CA THR A 158 -5.13 20.30 -2.36
C THR A 158 -3.78 20.36 -3.08
N THR A 159 -3.77 20.79 -4.33
CA THR A 159 -2.53 21.20 -5.01
C THR A 159 -2.07 22.53 -4.39
N ALA A 160 -1.01 22.50 -3.59
CA ALA A 160 -0.42 23.71 -3.03
C ALA A 160 0.69 24.24 -3.96
N ASP A 161 0.62 25.49 -4.40
CA ASP A 161 1.71 26.13 -5.17
C ASP A 161 2.91 26.54 -4.28
N SER A 162 2.85 26.33 -2.96
CA SER A 162 3.96 26.56 -2.03
C SER A 162 3.74 25.90 -0.65
N THR A 163 4.84 25.63 0.06
CA THR A 163 4.89 25.03 1.41
C THR A 163 4.15 25.82 2.50
N LEU A 164 3.75 27.07 2.23
CA LEU A 164 3.11 27.97 3.21
C LEU A 164 1.56 27.97 3.15
N LYS A 165 0.95 27.26 2.22
CA LYS A 165 -0.51 27.18 2.09
C LYS A 165 -0.99 25.73 2.01
N ALA A 166 -0.97 25.04 3.15
CA ALA A 166 -1.82 23.89 3.40
C ALA A 166 -2.65 24.23 4.65
N LYS A 167 -3.97 24.18 4.54
CA LYS A 167 -4.91 24.51 5.61
C LYS A 167 -5.82 23.32 5.85
#